data_AF-A0A368YLK1-F1
#
_entry.id   AF-A0A368YLK1-F1
#
_cell.length_a   1.000
_cell.length_b   1.000
_cell.length_c   1.000
_cell.angle_alpha   90.00
_cell.angle_beta   90.00
_cell.angle_gamma   90.00
#
_symmetry.space_group_name_H-M   'P 1'
#
loop_
_entity.id
_entity.type
_entity.pdbx_description
1 polymer ?
#
loop_
_entity_poly.entity_id
_entity_poly.type
_entity_poly.pdbx_seq_one_letter_code
_entity_poly.pdbx_strand_id
1 'polypeptide(L)'
;MNRIWNFVAQNSLLLIGGAALALIWANLAPDSYHQLVHLPIWSNAPIGLVEMHDGQAIRVVTLHFLINDLLMAFFFAMAAKEVWEAVILSGGSLRGKKALTPLIATLGGMMGPVAVYLTLAVLLGSLAEMGRGWAIPTATDIAFSYLVGRMVFGARHPAIRLPAAAGDCR
;
A
#
# COMPACT_ATOMS: atom_id res chain seq x y z
N MET A 1 -3.04 -22.84 -19.05
CA MET A 1 -2.32 -21.59 -18.69
C MET A 1 -3.05 -20.76 -17.62
N ASN A 2 -4.38 -20.64 -17.65
CA ASN A 2 -5.15 -19.80 -16.72
C ASN A 2 -5.09 -20.24 -15.24
N ARG A 3 -4.93 -21.54 -14.97
CA ARG A 3 -4.92 -22.08 -13.60
C ARG A 3 -3.70 -21.62 -12.79
N ILE A 4 -2.53 -21.53 -13.45
CA ILE A 4 -1.27 -21.09 -12.81
C ILE A 4 -1.31 -19.58 -12.58
N TRP A 5 -1.74 -18.80 -13.57
CA TRP A 5 -1.90 -17.34 -13.43
C TRP A 5 -2.91 -16.97 -12.34
N ASN A 6 -4.06 -17.66 -12.28
CA ASN A 6 -5.04 -17.44 -11.23
C ASN A 6 -4.47 -17.81 -9.86
N PHE A 7 -3.74 -18.91 -9.75
CA PHE A 7 -3.07 -19.29 -8.51
C PHE A 7 -2.04 -18.24 -8.08
N VAL A 8 -1.20 -17.78 -8.99
CA VAL A 8 -0.16 -16.77 -8.71
C VAL A 8 -0.76 -15.43 -8.29
N ALA A 9 -1.81 -14.98 -8.98
CA ALA A 9 -2.52 -13.74 -8.66
C ALA A 9 -3.33 -13.84 -7.35
N GLN A 10 -3.97 -14.98 -7.08
CA GLN A 10 -4.77 -15.19 -5.86
C GLN A 10 -3.92 -15.34 -4.60
N ASN A 11 -2.64 -15.71 -4.73
CA ASN A 11 -1.74 -15.92 -3.60
C ASN A 11 -0.77 -14.75 -3.35
N SER A 12 -1.00 -13.58 -3.95
CA SER A 12 -0.11 -12.41 -3.82
C SER A 12 1.38 -12.74 -4.10
N LEU A 13 1.67 -13.81 -4.84
CA LEU A 13 3.03 -14.34 -5.01
C LEU A 13 3.90 -13.42 -5.85
N LEU A 14 3.29 -12.67 -6.78
CA LEU A 14 3.99 -11.66 -7.57
C LEU A 14 4.52 -10.52 -6.72
N LEU A 15 3.74 -10.09 -5.71
CA LEU A 15 4.14 -9.00 -4.82
C LEU A 15 5.33 -9.42 -3.95
N ILE A 16 5.25 -10.61 -3.34
CA ILE A 16 6.34 -11.15 -2.52
C ILE A 16 7.57 -11.44 -3.37
N GLY A 17 7.39 -12.08 -4.53
CA GLY A 17 8.48 -12.37 -5.46
C GLY A 17 9.16 -11.10 -5.94
N GLY A 18 8.39 -10.07 -6.29
CA GLY A 18 8.91 -8.76 -6.67
C GLY A 18 9.69 -8.08 -5.54
N ALA A 19 9.15 -8.07 -4.32
CA ALA A 19 9.84 -7.49 -3.16
C ALA A 19 11.14 -8.22 -2.83
N ALA A 20 11.14 -9.56 -2.87
CA ALA A 20 12.34 -10.36 -2.64
C ALA A 20 13.40 -10.13 -3.73
N LEU A 21 13.00 -10.11 -5.01
CA LEU A 21 13.90 -9.81 -6.12
C LEU A 21 14.48 -8.40 -6.01
N ALA A 22 13.66 -7.40 -5.68
CA ALA A 22 14.12 -6.03 -5.46
C ALA A 22 15.11 -5.95 -4.29
N LEU A 23 14.83 -6.63 -3.19
CA LEU A 23 15.74 -6.70 -2.04
C LEU A 23 17.07 -7.35 -2.42
N ILE A 24 17.05 -8.48 -3.12
CA ILE A 24 18.27 -9.16 -3.58
C ILE A 24 19.07 -8.25 -4.52
N TRP A 25 18.41 -7.62 -5.49
CA TRP A 25 19.06 -6.70 -6.44
C TRP A 25 19.69 -5.51 -5.73
N ALA A 26 18.94 -4.84 -4.84
CA ALA A 26 19.43 -3.69 -4.09
C ALA A 26 20.67 -4.02 -3.23
N ASN A 27 20.78 -5.26 -2.74
CA ASN A 27 21.95 -5.70 -1.96
C ASN A 27 23.14 -6.13 -2.84
N LEU A 28 22.91 -6.71 -4.03
CA LEU A 28 23.98 -7.19 -4.91
C LEU A 28 24.58 -6.07 -5.76
N ALA A 29 23.76 -5.15 -6.24
CA ALA A 29 24.17 -4.07 -7.15
C ALA A 29 23.40 -2.78 -6.83
N PRO A 30 23.71 -2.11 -5.70
CA PRO A 30 22.98 -0.94 -5.24
C PRO A 30 23.00 0.19 -6.28
N ASP A 31 24.14 0.47 -6.90
CA ASP A 31 24.28 1.54 -7.89
C ASP A 31 23.38 1.31 -9.10
N SER A 32 23.33 0.08 -9.62
CA SER A 32 22.48 -0.29 -10.75
C SER A 32 20.99 -0.16 -10.41
N TYR A 33 20.61 -0.57 -9.19
CA TYR A 33 19.23 -0.42 -8.71
C TYR A 33 18.82 1.05 -8.60
N HIS A 34 19.67 1.89 -7.98
CA HIS A 34 19.39 3.32 -7.83
C HIS A 34 19.34 4.05 -9.18
N GLN A 35 20.22 3.69 -10.13
CA GLN A 35 20.17 4.23 -11.49
C GLN A 35 18.87 3.89 -12.21
N LEU A 36 18.34 2.68 -12.02
CA LEU A 36 17.06 2.28 -12.62
C LEU A 36 15.86 2.99 -11.97
N VAL A 37 15.84 3.08 -10.64
CA VAL A 37 14.76 3.74 -9.89
C VAL A 37 14.71 5.25 -10.19
N HIS A 38 15.88 5.90 -10.29
CA HIS A 38 15.99 7.32 -10.61
C HIS A 38 16.17 7.58 -12.11
N LEU A 39 15.88 6.61 -12.98
CA LEU A 39 16.05 6.77 -14.42
C LEU A 39 15.17 7.92 -14.92
N PRO A 40 15.75 8.98 -15.51
CA PRO A 40 14.98 10.09 -16.05
C PRO A 40 14.34 9.66 -17.37
N ILE A 41 13.02 9.55 -17.37
CA ILE A 41 12.26 9.14 -18.56
C ILE A 41 11.96 10.37 -19.42
N TRP A 42 11.59 11.49 -18.79
CA TRP A 42 11.24 12.73 -19.48
C TRP A 42 11.75 13.95 -18.73
N SER A 43 12.71 14.65 -19.34
CA SER A 43 13.25 15.91 -18.84
C SER A 43 12.46 17.10 -19.40
N ASN A 44 12.17 18.10 -18.56
CA ASN A 44 11.40 19.31 -18.88
C ASN A 44 9.89 19.07 -19.09
N ALA A 45 9.31 18.16 -18.31
CA ALA A 45 7.87 17.89 -18.33
C ALA A 45 7.08 18.92 -17.49
N PRO A 46 5.80 19.18 -17.78
CA PRO A 46 4.96 20.06 -16.95
C PRO A 46 4.72 19.49 -15.54
N ILE A 47 4.94 18.19 -15.35
CA ILE A 47 4.76 17.41 -14.12
C ILE A 47 6.04 16.62 -13.81
N GLY A 48 6.40 16.44 -12.54
CA GLY A 48 7.59 15.68 -12.14
C GLY A 48 8.28 16.27 -10.91
N LEU A 49 9.30 15.56 -10.42
CA LEU A 49 10.13 16.02 -9.31
C LEU A 49 10.97 17.22 -9.76
N VAL A 50 11.12 18.21 -8.88
CA VAL A 50 11.97 19.37 -9.15
C VAL A 50 13.41 18.96 -8.89
N GLU A 51 14.17 18.77 -9.96
CA GLU A 51 15.61 18.57 -9.88
C GLU A 51 16.34 19.86 -10.26
N MET A 52 17.30 20.24 -9.43
CA MET A 52 18.18 21.37 -9.70
C MET A 52 19.29 20.90 -10.63
N HIS A 53 19.17 21.23 -11.92
CA HIS A 53 20.25 21.04 -12.89
C HIS A 53 20.76 22.43 -13.30
N ASP A 54 22.03 22.70 -12.98
CA ASP A 54 22.73 23.92 -13.40
C ASP A 54 22.07 25.26 -12.97
N GLY A 55 21.51 25.30 -11.75
CA GLY A 55 20.86 26.50 -11.19
C GLY A 55 19.45 26.79 -11.73
N GLN A 56 18.91 25.93 -12.60
CA GLN A 56 17.54 25.99 -13.10
C GLN A 56 16.74 24.82 -12.51
N ALA A 57 15.53 25.11 -12.02
CA ALA A 57 14.61 24.10 -11.50
C ALA A 57 13.90 23.40 -12.67
N ILE A 58 14.41 22.25 -13.10
CA ILE A 58 13.83 21.47 -14.20
C ILE A 58 12.98 20.34 -13.61
N ARG A 59 11.77 20.16 -14.12
CA ARG A 59 10.91 19.05 -13.72
C ARG A 59 11.27 17.80 -14.51
N VAL A 60 11.57 16.73 -13.80
CA VAL A 60 11.95 15.43 -14.39
C VAL A 60 10.97 14.37 -13.93
N VAL A 61 10.45 13.60 -14.89
CA VAL A 61 9.67 12.39 -14.61
C VAL A 61 10.64 11.23 -14.52
N THR A 62 10.84 10.74 -13.29
CA THR A 62 11.63 9.54 -13.02
C THR A 62 10.74 8.31 -12.98
N LEU A 63 11.34 7.13 -13.13
CA LEU A 63 10.62 5.86 -12.92
C LEU A 63 10.03 5.78 -11.50
N HIS A 64 10.77 6.25 -10.50
CA HIS A 64 10.29 6.35 -9.13
C HIS A 64 9.00 7.18 -9.01
N PHE A 65 8.95 8.37 -9.63
CA PHE A 65 7.76 9.22 -9.61
C PHE A 65 6.57 8.53 -10.29
N LEU A 66 6.80 7.86 -11.43
CA LEU A 66 5.73 7.15 -12.13
C LEU A 66 5.10 6.06 -11.25
N ILE A 67 5.92 5.31 -10.52
CA ILE A 67 5.44 4.21 -9.68
C ILE A 67 4.84 4.75 -8.36
N ASN A 68 5.54 5.64 -7.68
CA ASN A 68 5.17 6.09 -6.35
C ASN A 68 4.03 7.11 -6.34
N ASP A 69 3.93 7.97 -7.36
CA ASP A 69 2.90 9.00 -7.39
C ASP A 69 1.75 8.59 -8.33
N LEU A 70 2.06 8.24 -9.58
CA LEU A 70 1.02 7.94 -10.56
C LEU A 70 0.32 6.59 -10.29
N LEU A 71 1.05 5.48 -10.12
CA LEU A 71 0.42 4.19 -9.84
C LEU A 71 -0.28 4.19 -8.47
N MET A 72 0.27 4.88 -7.47
CA MET A 72 -0.41 5.04 -6.18
C MET A 72 -1.70 5.87 -6.30
N ALA A 73 -1.72 6.92 -7.13
CA ALA A 73 -2.95 7.66 -7.40
C ALA A 73 -4.04 6.77 -8.01
N PHE A 74 -3.68 5.90 -8.97
CA PHE A 74 -4.63 4.92 -9.52
C PHE A 74 -5.08 3.89 -8.48
N PHE A 75 -4.17 3.41 -7.64
CA PHE A 75 -4.50 2.50 -6.54
C PHE A 75 -5.51 3.14 -5.57
N PHE A 76 -5.27 4.38 -5.14
CA PHE A 76 -6.20 5.09 -4.27
C PHE A 76 -7.53 5.43 -4.94
N ALA A 77 -7.54 5.72 -6.25
CA ALA A 77 -8.78 5.92 -7.00
C ALA A 77 -9.66 4.66 -6.99
N MET A 78 -9.04 3.49 -7.20
CA MET A 78 -9.74 2.20 -7.10
C MET A 78 -10.22 1.92 -5.67
N ALA A 79 -9.35 2.11 -4.67
CA ALA A 79 -9.74 1.93 -3.27
C ALA A 79 -10.90 2.86 -2.86
N ALA A 80 -10.87 4.12 -3.30
CA ALA A 80 -11.91 5.10 -3.03
C ALA A 80 -13.24 4.70 -3.69
N LYS A 81 -13.23 4.18 -4.91
CA LYS A 81 -14.42 3.64 -5.58
C LYS A 81 -15.05 2.50 -4.76
N GLU A 82 -14.26 1.55 -4.28
CA GLU A 82 -14.76 0.42 -3.49
C GLU A 82 -15.37 0.89 -2.16
N VAL A 83 -14.71 1.85 -1.48
CA VAL A 83 -15.26 2.46 -0.25
C VAL A 83 -16.55 3.22 -0.56
N TRP A 84 -16.59 3.98 -1.65
CA TRP A 84 -17.78 4.71 -2.07
C TRP A 84 -18.95 3.78 -2.34
N GLU A 85 -18.73 2.70 -3.10
CA GLU A 85 -19.72 1.66 -3.37
C GLU A 85 -20.22 1.03 -2.06
N ALA A 86 -19.31 0.69 -1.14
CA ALA A 86 -19.67 0.09 0.14
C ALA A 86 -20.51 1.01 1.06
N VAL A 87 -20.43 2.34 0.87
CA VAL A 87 -21.20 3.33 1.61
C VAL A 87 -22.56 3.62 0.95
N ILE A 88 -22.60 3.77 -0.38
CA ILE A 88 -23.80 4.21 -1.10
C ILE A 88 -24.81 3.08 -1.36
N LEU A 89 -24.33 1.84 -1.59
CA LEU A 89 -25.17 0.70 -1.94
C LEU A 89 -26.12 0.33 -0.80
N SER A 90 -27.36 -0.03 -1.15
CA SER A 90 -28.41 -0.26 -0.16
C SER A 90 -28.10 -1.41 0.81
N GLY A 91 -27.36 -2.42 0.35
CA GLY A 91 -26.81 -3.54 1.12
C GLY A 91 -25.30 -3.44 1.43
N GLY A 92 -24.69 -2.27 1.28
CA GLY A 92 -23.25 -2.07 1.48
C GLY A 92 -22.79 -2.37 2.91
N SER A 93 -21.55 -2.88 3.04
CA SER A 93 -20.94 -3.26 4.33
C SER A 93 -20.70 -2.06 5.26
N LEU A 94 -20.66 -0.84 4.72
CA LEU A 94 -20.36 0.41 5.43
C LEU A 94 -21.58 1.35 5.52
N ARG A 95 -22.79 0.80 5.42
CA ARG A 95 -24.03 1.59 5.51
C ARG A 95 -24.67 1.54 6.90
N GLY A 96 -25.01 2.71 7.44
CA GLY A 96 -25.72 2.86 8.71
C GLY A 96 -24.96 2.27 9.91
N LYS A 97 -25.67 1.55 10.79
CA LYS A 97 -25.08 0.99 12.03
C LYS A 97 -24.01 -0.08 11.77
N LYS A 98 -23.99 -0.71 10.59
CA LYS A 98 -22.99 -1.72 10.21
C LYS A 98 -21.60 -1.12 9.97
N ALA A 99 -21.53 0.18 9.67
CA ALA A 99 -20.27 0.90 9.47
C ALA A 99 -19.50 1.15 10.76
N LEU A 100 -20.20 1.18 11.90
CA LEU A 100 -19.63 1.59 13.18
C LEU A 100 -18.58 0.60 13.68
N THR A 101 -18.85 -0.70 13.59
CA THR A 101 -17.91 -1.75 14.00
C THR A 101 -16.58 -1.69 13.24
N PRO A 102 -16.56 -1.71 11.89
CA PRO A 102 -15.30 -1.60 11.16
C PRO A 102 -14.62 -0.24 11.37
N LEU A 103 -15.37 0.86 11.52
CA LEU A 103 -14.79 2.18 11.77
C LEU A 103 -14.07 2.26 13.13
N ILE A 104 -14.69 1.75 14.19
CA ILE A 104 -14.05 1.73 15.52
C ILE A 104 -12.85 0.78 15.51
N ALA A 105 -12.96 -0.36 14.83
CA ALA A 105 -11.86 -1.31 14.70
C ALA A 105 -10.65 -0.71 13.97
N THR A 106 -10.85 0.02 12.87
CA THR A 106 -9.76 0.69 12.14
C THR A 106 -9.18 1.85 12.92
N LEU A 107 -10.01 2.66 13.59
CA LEU A 107 -9.53 3.73 14.47
C LEU A 107 -8.65 3.19 15.60
N GLY A 108 -9.09 2.13 16.29
CA GLY A 108 -8.28 1.47 17.31
C GLY A 108 -6.97 0.90 16.75
N GLY A 109 -7.04 0.26 15.57
CA GLY A 109 -5.90 -0.28 14.84
C GLY A 109 -4.90 0.78 14.38
N MET A 110 -5.32 2.03 14.20
CA MET A 110 -4.42 3.16 13.87
C MET A 110 -3.87 3.85 15.11
N MET A 111 -4.72 4.14 16.11
CA MET A 111 -4.31 4.88 17.30
C MET A 111 -3.24 4.12 18.12
N GLY A 112 -3.37 2.79 18.24
CA GLY A 112 -2.43 1.96 18.99
C GLY A 112 -0.98 2.07 18.47
N PRO A 113 -0.72 1.72 17.19
CA PRO A 113 0.63 1.82 16.61
C PRO A 113 1.20 3.25 16.62
N VAL A 114 0.36 4.27 16.39
CA VAL A 114 0.79 5.69 16.46
C VAL A 114 1.25 6.06 17.86
N ALA A 115 0.48 5.69 18.89
CA ALA A 115 0.82 5.99 20.28
C ALA A 115 2.13 5.33 20.69
N VAL A 116 2.33 4.05 20.32
CA VAL A 116 3.58 3.32 20.59
C VAL A 116 4.75 3.97 19.87
N TYR A 117 4.63 4.27 18.57
CA TYR A 117 5.70 4.89 17.78
C TYR A 117 6.12 6.25 18.33
N LEU A 118 5.17 7.14 18.61
CA LEU A 118 5.47 8.48 19.12
C LEU A 118 6.04 8.44 20.53
N THR A 119 5.55 7.53 21.39
CA THR A 119 6.08 7.38 22.74
C THR A 119 7.53 6.87 22.70
N LEU A 120 7.84 5.91 21.83
CA LEU A 120 9.21 5.45 21.61
C LEU A 120 10.12 6.57 21.07
N ALA A 121 9.64 7.38 20.13
CA ALA A 121 10.39 8.52 19.61
C ALA A 121 10.70 9.57 20.69
N VAL A 122 9.78 9.79 21.64
CA VAL A 122 10.03 10.63 22.81
C VAL A 122 11.07 10.02 23.75
N LEU A 123 10.93 8.73 24.08
CA LEU A 123 11.84 8.04 25.00
C LEU A 123 13.28 7.97 24.47
N LEU A 124 13.46 7.87 23.15
CA LEU A 124 14.75 7.85 22.48
C LEU A 124 15.31 9.26 22.20
N GLY A 125 14.56 10.33 22.52
CA GLY A 125 14.98 11.70 22.28
C GLY A 125 15.01 12.11 20.79
N SER A 126 14.45 11.30 19.89
CA SER A 126 14.51 11.49 18.43
C SER A 126 13.24 12.10 17.83
N LEU A 127 12.35 12.67 18.67
CA LEU A 127 11.05 13.20 18.24
C LEU A 127 11.16 14.24 17.12
N ALA A 128 12.20 15.08 17.14
CA ALA A 128 12.42 16.13 16.13
C ALA A 128 12.64 15.54 14.72
N GLU A 129 13.27 14.39 14.60
CA GLU A 129 13.55 13.72 13.33
C GLU A 129 12.44 12.73 12.97
N MET A 130 12.01 11.91 13.93
CA MET A 130 11.10 10.78 13.71
C MET A 130 9.61 11.15 13.82
N GLY A 131 9.26 12.30 14.41
CA GLY A 131 7.87 12.69 14.63
C GLY A 131 7.05 12.83 13.34
N ARG A 132 7.71 13.15 12.22
CA ARG A 132 7.06 13.23 10.89
C ARG A 132 6.62 11.86 10.36
N GLY A 133 7.19 10.77 10.87
CA GLY A 133 6.94 9.39 10.46
C GLY A 133 5.75 8.70 11.14
N TRP A 134 4.89 9.43 11.87
CA TRP A 134 3.80 8.83 12.66
C TRP A 134 2.81 7.99 11.85
N ALA A 135 2.67 8.25 10.55
CA ALA A 135 1.77 7.50 9.67
C ALA A 135 2.37 6.18 9.13
N ILE A 136 3.69 5.98 9.25
CA ILE A 136 4.37 4.75 8.80
C ILE A 136 3.77 3.49 9.48
N PRO A 137 3.60 3.44 10.81
CA PRO A 137 3.08 2.24 11.49
C PRO A 137 1.57 2.00 11.28
N THR A 138 0.83 2.93 10.66
CA THR A 138 -0.61 2.73 10.37
C THR A 138 -0.86 2.15 8.98
N ALA A 139 0.11 2.24 8.07
CA ALA A 139 -0.02 1.71 6.73
C ALA A 139 -0.15 0.17 6.77
N THR A 140 -1.26 -0.35 6.26
CA THR A 140 -1.54 -1.80 6.19
C THR A 140 -1.62 -2.25 4.74
N ASP A 141 -0.80 -3.24 4.36
CA ASP A 141 -0.90 -3.89 3.05
C ASP A 141 -1.97 -4.99 3.08
N ILE A 142 -3.07 -4.73 2.38
CA ILE A 142 -4.23 -5.64 2.28
C ILE A 142 -3.85 -6.95 1.57
N ALA A 143 -3.00 -6.90 0.54
CA ALA A 143 -2.62 -8.07 -0.26
C ALA A 143 -1.73 -9.02 0.55
N PHE A 144 -0.80 -8.47 1.33
CA PHE A 144 0.03 -9.26 2.25
C PHE A 144 -0.81 -9.82 3.42
N SER A 145 -1.64 -8.98 4.05
CA SER A 145 -2.50 -9.40 5.16
C SER A 145 -3.46 -10.53 4.78
N TYR A 146 -4.04 -10.46 3.57
CA TYR A 146 -4.89 -11.51 3.03
C TYR A 146 -4.15 -12.84 2.82
N LEU A 147 -2.91 -12.78 2.30
CA LEU A 147 -2.10 -13.97 2.11
C LEU A 147 -1.76 -14.64 3.44
N VAL A 148 -1.24 -13.88 4.40
CA VAL A 148 -0.90 -14.38 5.74
C VAL A 148 -2.14 -14.94 6.42
N GLY A 149 -3.28 -14.24 6.33
CA GLY A 149 -4.57 -14.73 6.82
C GLY A 149 -4.91 -16.11 6.26
N ARG A 150 -4.87 -16.28 4.93
CA ARG A 150 -5.12 -17.59 4.29
C ARG A 150 -4.11 -18.67 4.68
N MET A 151 -2.86 -18.31 4.92
CA MET A 151 -1.83 -19.26 5.36
C MET A 151 -2.12 -19.76 6.78
N VAL A 152 -2.53 -18.87 7.69
CA VAL A 152 -2.77 -19.19 9.11
C VAL A 152 -4.10 -19.91 9.33
N PHE A 153 -5.20 -19.37 8.81
CA PHE A 153 -6.54 -19.93 9.08
C PHE A 153 -7.00 -20.95 8.02
N GLY A 154 -6.30 -21.04 6.88
CA GLY A 154 -6.67 -21.88 5.75
C GLY A 154 -7.68 -21.19 4.81
N ALA A 155 -7.61 -21.51 3.52
CA ALA A 155 -8.34 -20.80 2.45
C ALA A 155 -9.89 -20.82 2.57
N ARG A 156 -10.47 -21.67 3.42
CA ARG A 156 -11.92 -21.82 3.62
C ARG A 156 -12.43 -21.25 4.94
N HIS A 157 -11.59 -20.64 5.76
CA HIS A 157 -12.02 -20.14 7.07
C HIS A 157 -12.95 -18.91 6.91
N PRO A 158 -14.08 -18.85 7.64
CA PRO A 158 -15.06 -17.77 7.51
C PRO A 158 -14.48 -16.37 7.79
N ALA A 159 -13.39 -16.28 8.55
CA ALA A 159 -12.70 -15.02 8.84
C ALA A 159 -11.97 -14.40 7.62
N ILE A 160 -11.77 -15.13 6.52
CA ILE A 160 -11.03 -14.64 5.33
C ILE A 160 -11.96 -14.40 4.13
N ARG A 161 -13.29 -14.50 4.31
CA ARG A 161 -14.23 -14.15 3.24
C ARG A 161 -14.18 -12.64 3.00
N LEU A 162 -13.63 -12.24 1.86
CA LEU A 162 -13.80 -10.89 1.33
C LEU A 162 -15.31 -10.60 1.19
N PRO A 163 -15.81 -9.40 1.58
CA PRO A 163 -17.21 -9.02 1.42
C PRO A 163 -17.73 -9.13 -0.03
N ALA A 164 -16.84 -9.07 -1.03
CA ALA A 164 -17.18 -9.24 -2.44
C ALA A 164 -17.59 -10.69 -2.84
N ALA A 165 -17.34 -11.69 -1.98
CA ALA A 165 -17.80 -13.06 -2.20
C ALA A 165 -19.18 -13.35 -1.56
N ALA A 166 -19.84 -12.33 -0.99
CA ALA A 166 -21.21 -12.45 -0.46
C ALA A 166 -22.30 -12.35 -1.55
N GLY A 167 -21.93 -12.51 -2.82
CA GLY A 167 -22.86 -12.74 -3.93
C GLY A 167 -23.30 -14.20 -4.08
N ASP A 168 -22.68 -15.13 -3.35
CA ASP A 168 -23.10 -16.54 -3.32
C ASP A 168 -23.82 -16.84 -2.00
N CYS A 169 -25.03 -16.31 -1.87
CA CYS A 169 -26.05 -16.84 -0.98
C CYS A 169 -26.93 -17.79 -1.78
N ARG A 170 -26.52 -19.05 -1.83
CA ARG A 170 -27.44 -20.18 -1.69
C ARG A 170 -27.09 -20.93 -0.41
#